data_AF-A0A1Y1VPJ8-F1
#
_entry.id   AF-A0A1Y1VPJ8-F1
#
_cell.length_a   1.000
_cell.length_b   1.000
_cell.length_c   1.000
_cell.angle_alpha   90.00
_cell.angle_beta   90.00
_cell.angle_gamma   90.00
#
_symmetry.space_group_name_H-M   'P 1'
#
loop_
_entity.id
_entity.type
_entity.pdbx_description
1 polymer ?
#
loop_
_entity_poly.entity_id
_entity_poly.type
_entity_poly.pdbx_seq_one_letter_code
_entity_poly.pdbx_strand_id
1 'polypeptide(L)'
;MTQLFKTECEKLEHLHIPSELMANIEDDISMDIFTEDIKTKLNKAAQLLKDGEVVAIPTETVYGLAGNALEKNVVPKIFKAKNRPSDNPLIIHISSLKMLKQLLPNGKIPEKYIPVINKYWPGPLTIILPKSSKVPDVVTGGQQTMAVRFPKHPIARALISLCGFPLAAPSANSSGKPSPTLASHVYNDLSGKIPLIIDGGACNLGVESTVLDGIRIPPAILRPGSVTFEKLRVVPGMENIQVYRRDFIDKKLEQVPTTPGMKYRHYSPDAEVILIESDVNSTDKTYQEKRRIYNELLQSQNNTISDDTKANDKNEQKLKEGNKVFKENILSEEQYKEISKLATVAEKQNKIIEQEIEKIKKSNDESKKNKKIGIL
;
A
#
# COMPACT_ATOMS: atom_id res chain seq x y z
N MET A 1 -30.74 7.34 3.74
CA MET A 1 -30.36 6.05 4.38
C MET A 1 -29.07 5.56 3.74
N THR A 2 -28.07 5.19 4.54
CA THR A 2 -26.86 4.54 4.01
C THR A 2 -27.24 3.12 3.64
N GLN A 3 -27.07 2.73 2.37
CA GLN A 3 -27.22 1.33 1.96
C GLN A 3 -26.19 0.51 2.74
N LEU A 4 -26.69 -0.35 3.62
CA LEU A 4 -25.90 -1.30 4.39
C LEU A 4 -25.82 -2.58 3.56
N PHE A 5 -24.61 -2.95 3.16
CA PHE A 5 -24.37 -4.19 2.43
C PHE A 5 -24.23 -5.36 3.40
N LYS A 6 -24.67 -6.55 3.00
CA LYS A 6 -24.12 -7.79 3.55
C LYS A 6 -22.80 -8.04 2.82
N THR A 7 -21.68 -7.61 3.40
CA THR A 7 -20.37 -7.72 2.75
C THR A 7 -19.97 -9.19 2.62
N GLU A 8 -19.76 -9.63 1.40
CA GLU A 8 -19.28 -10.97 1.08
C GLU A 8 -17.75 -10.99 0.93
N CYS A 9 -17.14 -12.14 1.22
CA CYS A 9 -15.72 -12.35 1.04
C CYS A 9 -15.50 -13.59 0.16
N GLU A 10 -15.05 -13.38 -1.07
CA GLU A 10 -14.78 -14.44 -2.04
C GLU A 10 -13.32 -14.85 -1.96
N LYS A 11 -13.06 -16.02 -1.41
CA LYS A 11 -11.71 -16.56 -1.28
C LYS A 11 -11.23 -17.16 -2.59
N LEU A 12 -10.10 -16.66 -3.07
CA LEU A 12 -9.35 -17.17 -4.22
C LEU A 12 -8.11 -17.88 -3.68
N GLU A 13 -8.25 -19.16 -3.34
CA GLU A 13 -7.15 -19.93 -2.77
C GLU A 13 -6.01 -20.14 -3.77
N HIS A 14 -4.77 -20.04 -3.28
CA HIS A 14 -3.52 -20.54 -3.89
C HIS A 14 -3.39 -20.37 -5.41
N LEU A 15 -3.70 -19.18 -5.90
CA LEU A 15 -3.52 -18.86 -7.30
C LEU A 15 -2.03 -18.70 -7.63
N HIS A 16 -1.36 -19.78 -8.00
CA HIS A 16 -0.03 -19.74 -8.57
C HIS A 16 -0.13 -19.49 -10.08
N ILE A 17 0.11 -18.25 -10.51
CA ILE A 17 0.26 -17.95 -11.93
C ILE A 17 1.74 -17.82 -12.27
N PRO A 18 2.26 -18.64 -13.21
CA PRO A 18 3.60 -18.52 -13.75
C PRO A 18 3.94 -17.09 -14.16
N SER A 19 5.14 -16.63 -13.81
CA SER A 19 5.58 -15.26 -14.09
C SER A 19 5.62 -14.93 -15.59
N GLU A 20 5.81 -15.92 -16.46
CA GLU A 20 5.85 -15.74 -17.91
C GLU A 20 4.48 -15.26 -18.44
N LEU A 21 3.38 -15.74 -17.85
CA LEU A 21 2.02 -15.34 -18.21
C LEU A 21 1.69 -13.90 -17.75
N MET A 22 2.53 -13.32 -16.87
CA MET A 22 2.45 -11.93 -16.45
C MET A 22 3.35 -11.00 -17.27
N ALA A 23 4.22 -11.52 -18.14
CA ALA A 23 5.27 -10.74 -18.79
C ALA A 23 4.77 -9.84 -19.93
N ASN A 24 3.64 -10.18 -20.59
CA ASN A 24 3.07 -9.28 -21.59
C ASN A 24 2.46 -8.05 -20.88
N ILE A 25 3.02 -6.88 -21.19
CA ILE A 25 2.60 -5.58 -20.66
C ILE A 25 1.76 -4.79 -21.67
N GLU A 26 1.86 -5.09 -22.97
CA GLU A 26 1.14 -4.35 -24.00
C GLU A 26 -0.34 -4.74 -24.03
N ASP A 27 -0.62 -6.03 -23.84
CA ASP A 27 -1.98 -6.59 -23.86
C ASP A 27 -2.44 -7.04 -22.48
N ASP A 28 -3.75 -7.24 -22.37
CA ASP A 28 -4.38 -7.74 -21.16
C ASP A 28 -4.05 -9.21 -20.91
N ILE A 29 -4.12 -9.60 -19.64
CA ILE A 29 -3.89 -10.98 -19.23
C ILE A 29 -4.99 -11.89 -19.78
N SER A 30 -4.61 -13.06 -20.30
CA SER A 30 -5.58 -14.07 -20.74
C SER A 30 -6.32 -14.66 -19.54
N MET A 31 -7.64 -14.76 -19.67
CA MET A 31 -8.49 -15.39 -18.65
C MET A 31 -8.36 -16.91 -18.62
N ASP A 32 -7.80 -17.54 -19.65
CA ASP A 32 -7.71 -19.00 -19.76
C ASP A 32 -6.77 -19.64 -18.74
N ILE A 33 -5.92 -18.82 -18.11
CA ILE A 33 -4.99 -19.26 -17.08
C ILE A 33 -5.66 -19.48 -15.71
N PHE A 34 -6.92 -19.06 -15.56
CA PHE A 34 -7.70 -19.18 -14.34
C PHE A 34 -8.68 -20.36 -14.43
N THR A 35 -8.90 -21.05 -13.32
CA THR A 35 -9.94 -22.09 -13.22
C THR A 35 -11.33 -21.49 -13.35
N GLU A 36 -12.33 -22.31 -13.68
CA GLU A 36 -13.71 -21.85 -13.85
C GLU A 36 -14.31 -21.26 -12.57
N ASP A 37 -13.96 -21.80 -11.41
CA ASP A 37 -14.34 -21.24 -10.10
C ASP A 37 -13.79 -19.81 -9.93
N ILE A 38 -12.52 -19.60 -10.24
CA ILE A 38 -11.89 -18.29 -10.11
C ILE A 38 -12.47 -17.31 -11.14
N LYS A 39 -12.69 -17.75 -12.39
CA LYS A 39 -13.39 -16.96 -13.41
C LYS A 39 -14.77 -16.52 -12.93
N THR A 40 -15.54 -17.42 -12.33
CA THR A 40 -16.88 -17.13 -11.79
C THR A 40 -16.84 -16.04 -10.72
N LYS A 41 -15.93 -16.16 -9.74
CA LYS A 41 -15.75 -15.18 -8.67
C LYS A 41 -15.27 -13.81 -9.19
N LEU A 42 -14.34 -13.81 -10.15
CA LEU A 42 -13.87 -12.57 -10.78
C LEU A 42 -14.96 -11.92 -11.64
N ASN A 43 -15.78 -12.71 -12.36
CA ASN A 43 -16.91 -12.20 -13.13
C ASN A 43 -17.96 -11.56 -12.21
N LYS A 44 -18.23 -12.15 -11.04
CA LYS A 44 -19.10 -11.54 -10.02
C LYS A 44 -18.58 -10.17 -9.57
N ALA A 45 -17.28 -10.06 -9.26
CA ALA A 45 -16.67 -8.77 -8.92
C ALA A 45 -16.70 -7.77 -10.09
N ALA A 46 -16.41 -8.23 -11.32
CA ALA A 46 -16.44 -7.39 -12.51
C ALA A 46 -17.85 -6.87 -12.79
N GLN A 47 -18.88 -7.69 -12.55
CA GLN A 47 -20.27 -7.27 -12.69
C GLN A 47 -20.63 -6.18 -11.68
N LEU A 48 -20.29 -6.35 -10.40
CA LEU A 48 -20.49 -5.30 -9.39
C LEU A 48 -19.81 -3.98 -9.79
N LEU A 49 -18.58 -4.04 -10.30
CA LEU A 49 -17.86 -2.86 -10.77
C LEU A 49 -18.52 -2.22 -12.01
N LYS A 50 -19.08 -3.02 -12.93
CA LYS A 50 -19.87 -2.57 -14.09
C LYS A 50 -21.18 -1.90 -13.66
N ASP A 51 -21.82 -2.43 -12.62
CA ASP A 51 -23.04 -1.87 -12.01
C ASP A 51 -22.76 -0.62 -11.17
N GLY A 52 -21.51 -0.15 -11.15
CA GLY A 52 -21.09 1.06 -10.46
C GLY A 52 -20.95 0.90 -8.95
N GLU A 53 -20.80 -0.33 -8.45
CA GLU A 53 -20.41 -0.59 -7.07
C GLU A 53 -18.89 -0.55 -6.87
N VAL A 54 -18.47 -0.66 -5.61
CA VAL A 54 -17.05 -0.71 -5.22
C VAL A 54 -16.71 -2.07 -4.63
N VAL A 55 -15.52 -2.58 -4.96
CA VAL A 55 -15.06 -3.91 -4.53
C VAL A 55 -13.67 -3.78 -3.94
N ALA A 56 -13.41 -4.43 -2.80
CA ALA A 56 -12.05 -4.50 -2.27
C ALA A 56 -11.27 -5.63 -2.95
N ILE A 57 -10.06 -5.32 -3.44
CA ILE A 57 -9.26 -6.20 -4.28
C ILE A 57 -7.83 -6.31 -3.75
N PRO A 58 -7.17 -7.47 -3.87
CA PRO A 58 -5.80 -7.67 -3.43
C PRO A 58 -4.82 -7.04 -4.42
N THR A 59 -3.70 -6.50 -3.92
CA THR A 59 -2.52 -6.14 -4.74
C THR A 59 -1.24 -6.67 -4.09
N GLU A 60 -0.09 -6.53 -4.75
CA GLU A 60 1.20 -6.90 -4.16
C GLU A 60 1.63 -5.97 -3.00
N THR A 61 1.02 -4.78 -2.90
CA THR A 61 1.32 -3.75 -1.90
C THR A 61 0.39 -3.80 -0.68
N VAL A 62 -0.85 -3.36 -0.87
CA VAL A 62 -1.95 -3.29 0.09
C VAL A 62 -3.26 -3.57 -0.66
N TYR A 63 -4.32 -3.98 0.03
CA TYR A 63 -5.65 -4.10 -0.57
C TYR A 63 -6.16 -2.73 -1.02
N GLY A 64 -6.79 -2.69 -2.19
CA GLY A 64 -7.36 -1.48 -2.78
C GLY A 64 -8.89 -1.53 -2.82
N LEU A 65 -9.57 -0.41 -2.55
CA LEU A 65 -11.01 -0.27 -2.74
C LEU A 65 -11.27 0.24 -4.16
N ALA A 66 -11.55 -0.68 -5.07
CA ALA A 66 -11.68 -0.40 -6.48
C ALA A 66 -13.10 0.04 -6.86
N GLY A 67 -13.17 1.00 -7.77
CA GLY A 67 -14.37 1.37 -8.52
C GLY A 67 -13.98 1.83 -9.93
N ASN A 68 -14.94 1.87 -10.85
CA ASN A 68 -14.69 2.33 -12.22
C ASN A 68 -14.13 3.77 -12.24
N ALA A 69 -12.92 3.95 -12.77
CA ALA A 69 -12.26 5.27 -12.81
C ALA A 69 -12.85 6.21 -13.85
N LEU A 70 -13.66 5.72 -14.80
CA LEU A 70 -14.27 6.54 -15.85
C LEU A 70 -15.66 7.05 -15.45
N GLU A 71 -16.26 6.46 -14.42
CA GLU A 71 -17.61 6.79 -13.96
C GLU A 71 -17.59 7.79 -12.81
N LYS A 72 -18.02 9.02 -13.10
CA LYS A 72 -18.05 10.12 -12.12
C LYS A 72 -18.85 9.78 -10.85
N ASN A 73 -19.89 8.95 -10.98
CA ASN A 73 -20.79 8.59 -9.88
C ASN A 73 -20.23 7.50 -8.96
N VAL A 74 -19.21 6.75 -9.39
CA VAL A 74 -18.60 5.67 -8.60
C VAL A 74 -17.57 6.21 -7.61
N VAL A 75 -16.82 7.24 -8.00
CA VAL A 75 -15.78 7.84 -7.15
C VAL A 75 -16.33 8.36 -5.80
N PRO A 76 -17.49 9.04 -5.73
CA PRO A 76 -18.14 9.38 -4.47
C PRO A 76 -18.44 8.17 -3.56
N LYS A 77 -18.73 6.99 -4.12
CA LYS A 77 -18.92 5.76 -3.31
C LYS A 77 -17.63 5.33 -2.62
N ILE A 78 -16.48 5.45 -3.30
CA ILE A 78 -15.15 5.20 -2.71
C ILE A 78 -14.90 6.17 -1.54
N PHE A 79 -15.13 7.47 -1.75
CA PHE A 79 -14.95 8.48 -0.70
C PHE A 79 -15.87 8.24 0.49
N LYS A 80 -17.14 7.93 0.22
CA LYS A 80 -18.16 7.64 1.24
C LYS A 80 -17.81 6.41 2.07
N ALA A 81 -17.45 5.29 1.43
CA ALA A 81 -17.08 4.05 2.14
C ALA A 81 -15.86 4.26 3.06
N LYS A 82 -14.91 5.10 2.64
CA LYS A 82 -13.69 5.40 3.40
C LYS A 82 -13.83 6.55 4.40
N ASN A 83 -14.96 7.27 4.41
CA ASN A 83 -15.07 8.57 5.09
C ASN A 83 -13.91 9.52 4.76
N ARG A 84 -13.61 9.65 3.46
CA ARG A 84 -12.43 10.36 2.94
C ARG A 84 -12.83 11.69 2.28
N PRO A 85 -12.06 12.78 2.48
CA PRO A 85 -12.24 14.03 1.74
C PRO A 85 -12.14 13.84 0.22
N SER A 86 -13.04 14.49 -0.52
CA SER A 86 -13.16 14.35 -1.98
C SER A 86 -12.05 15.06 -2.78
N ASP A 87 -11.25 15.91 -2.15
CA ASP A 87 -10.17 16.67 -2.76
C ASP A 87 -8.85 15.87 -2.87
N ASN A 88 -8.84 14.63 -2.38
CA ASN A 88 -7.64 13.80 -2.36
C ASN A 88 -7.64 12.83 -3.55
N PRO A 89 -6.71 12.97 -4.51
CA PRO A 89 -6.73 12.19 -5.74
C PRO A 89 -6.64 10.69 -5.50
N LEU A 90 -7.09 9.91 -6.50
CA LEU A 90 -7.05 8.46 -6.49
C LEU A 90 -6.00 7.95 -7.49
N ILE A 91 -5.44 6.77 -7.21
CA ILE A 91 -4.53 6.08 -8.12
C ILE A 91 -5.37 5.20 -9.05
N ILE A 92 -5.22 5.42 -10.34
CA ILE A 92 -5.85 4.64 -11.41
C ILE A 92 -4.99 3.40 -11.66
N HIS A 93 -5.62 2.23 -11.59
CA HIS A 93 -5.01 0.94 -11.88
C HIS A 93 -5.40 0.47 -13.28
N ILE A 94 -4.42 0.01 -14.04
CA ILE A 94 -4.57 -0.47 -15.42
C ILE A 94 -4.11 -1.94 -15.54
N SER A 95 -4.58 -2.65 -16.56
CA SER A 95 -4.18 -4.04 -16.86
C SER A 95 -3.18 -4.17 -18.03
N SER A 96 -2.98 -3.11 -18.81
CA SER A 96 -2.15 -3.10 -20.02
C SER A 96 -1.72 -1.68 -20.43
N LEU A 97 -0.63 -1.57 -21.20
CA LEU A 97 -0.20 -0.31 -21.80
C LEU A 97 -1.18 0.17 -22.88
N LYS A 98 -1.90 -0.74 -23.55
CA LYS A 98 -3.02 -0.39 -24.42
C LYS A 98 -4.10 0.41 -23.67
N MET A 99 -4.48 -0.04 -22.47
CA MET A 99 -5.42 0.69 -21.61
C MET A 99 -4.85 2.05 -21.18
N LEU A 100 -3.57 2.12 -20.81
CA LEU A 100 -2.92 3.38 -20.46
C LEU A 100 -2.99 4.41 -21.58
N LYS A 101 -2.67 4.00 -22.82
CA LYS A 101 -2.68 4.88 -23.99
C LYS A 101 -4.06 5.53 -24.18
N GLN A 102 -5.15 4.83 -23.85
CA GLN A 102 -6.50 5.40 -23.94
C GLN A 102 -6.79 6.51 -22.92
N LEU A 103 -6.03 6.58 -21.83
CA LEU A 103 -6.19 7.58 -20.76
C LEU A 103 -5.32 8.83 -20.96
N LEU A 104 -4.37 8.78 -21.89
CA LEU A 104 -3.47 9.89 -22.21
C LEU A 104 -4.06 10.81 -23.29
N PRO A 105 -3.83 12.14 -23.23
CA PRO A 105 -4.39 13.09 -24.19
C PRO A 105 -4.10 12.78 -25.66
N ASN A 106 -2.92 12.24 -25.95
CA ASN A 106 -2.42 11.98 -27.31
C ASN A 106 -2.10 10.51 -27.56
N GLY A 107 -2.48 9.61 -26.66
CA GLY A 107 -2.16 8.18 -26.75
C GLY A 107 -0.67 7.84 -26.64
N LYS A 108 0.21 8.79 -26.29
CA LYS A 108 1.66 8.60 -26.23
C LYS A 108 2.18 8.72 -24.81
N ILE A 109 2.84 7.66 -24.35
CA ILE A 109 3.55 7.66 -23.07
C ILE A 109 4.77 8.60 -23.21
N PRO A 110 4.98 9.57 -22.30
CA PRO A 110 6.17 10.41 -22.35
C PRO A 110 7.46 9.59 -22.29
N GLU A 111 8.40 9.84 -23.21
CA GLU A 111 9.61 9.02 -23.40
C GLU A 111 10.45 8.86 -22.11
N LYS A 112 10.50 9.90 -21.28
CA LYS A 112 11.17 9.88 -19.97
C LYS A 112 10.68 8.79 -19.03
N TYR A 113 9.46 8.28 -19.20
CA TYR A 113 8.90 7.21 -18.37
C TYR A 113 9.18 5.81 -18.92
N ILE A 114 9.58 5.67 -20.20
CA ILE A 114 9.80 4.36 -20.81
C ILE A 114 10.82 3.51 -20.03
N PRO A 115 11.98 4.04 -19.60
CA PRO A 115 12.94 3.25 -18.84
C PRO A 115 12.42 2.75 -17.48
N VAL A 116 11.69 3.58 -16.73
CA VAL A 116 11.11 3.19 -15.43
C VAL A 116 9.92 2.24 -15.60
N ILE A 117 9.12 2.40 -16.65
CA ILE A 117 8.01 1.50 -16.99
C ILE A 117 8.55 0.12 -17.30
N ASN A 118 9.51 0.01 -18.22
CA ASN A 118 10.10 -1.28 -18.62
C ASN A 118 10.74 -2.02 -17.44
N LYS A 119 11.23 -1.29 -16.43
CA LYS A 119 11.92 -1.88 -15.27
C LYS A 119 11.00 -2.23 -14.11
N TYR A 120 9.98 -1.42 -13.83
CA TYR A 120 9.18 -1.53 -12.61
C TYR A 120 7.69 -1.80 -12.85
N TRP A 121 7.22 -1.78 -14.09
CA TRP A 121 5.85 -2.20 -14.43
C TRP A 121 5.82 -3.56 -15.13
N PRO A 122 4.88 -4.44 -14.75
CA PRO A 122 3.91 -4.30 -13.67
C PRO A 122 4.57 -4.37 -12.28
N GLY A 123 4.14 -3.54 -11.32
CA GLY A 123 4.76 -3.49 -9.99
C GLY A 123 4.38 -2.31 -9.09
N PRO A 124 5.11 -2.15 -7.96
CA PRO A 124 4.79 -1.21 -6.90
C PRO A 124 5.28 0.23 -7.21
N LEU A 125 5.23 0.63 -8.48
CA LEU A 125 5.52 2.00 -8.93
C LEU A 125 4.21 2.65 -9.40
N THR A 126 3.96 3.87 -8.96
CA THR A 126 2.94 4.76 -9.48
C THR A 126 3.64 5.92 -10.16
N ILE A 127 3.17 6.32 -11.34
CA ILE A 127 3.73 7.48 -12.07
C ILE A 127 2.65 8.54 -12.28
N ILE A 128 3.06 9.81 -12.25
CA ILE A 128 2.18 10.95 -12.55
C ILE A 128 2.21 11.22 -14.05
N LEU A 129 1.04 11.20 -14.69
CA LEU A 129 0.90 11.41 -16.14
C LEU A 129 -0.14 12.50 -16.44
N PRO A 130 -0.04 13.22 -17.56
CA PRO A 130 -1.13 14.04 -18.05
C PRO A 130 -2.41 13.21 -18.24
N LYS A 131 -3.57 13.73 -17.88
CA LYS A 131 -4.85 13.03 -18.05
C LYS A 131 -5.57 13.50 -19.33
N SER A 132 -6.25 12.59 -20.02
CA SER A 132 -7.23 12.94 -21.06
C SER A 132 -8.56 13.39 -20.46
N SER A 133 -9.46 13.90 -21.31
CA SER A 133 -10.84 14.25 -20.93
C SER A 133 -11.69 13.06 -20.49
N LYS A 134 -11.28 11.83 -20.81
CA LYS A 134 -11.97 10.60 -20.36
C LYS A 134 -11.85 10.37 -18.85
N VAL A 135 -10.83 10.95 -18.20
CA VAL A 135 -10.62 10.81 -16.76
C VAL A 135 -11.38 11.92 -16.03
N PRO A 136 -12.44 11.59 -15.26
CA PRO A 136 -13.23 12.58 -14.53
C PRO A 136 -12.37 13.33 -13.50
N ASP A 137 -12.62 14.63 -13.35
CA ASP A 137 -11.86 15.49 -12.42
C ASP A 137 -11.97 15.04 -10.96
N VAL A 138 -13.08 14.37 -10.60
CA VAL A 138 -13.28 13.81 -9.26
C VAL A 138 -12.25 12.72 -8.91
N VAL A 139 -11.67 12.03 -9.92
CA VAL A 139 -10.59 11.06 -9.71
C VAL A 139 -9.28 11.77 -9.38
N THR A 140 -9.02 12.91 -10.01
CA THR A 140 -7.74 13.62 -9.91
C THR A 140 -7.76 14.78 -8.92
N GLY A 141 -8.87 15.01 -8.22
CA GLY A 141 -9.04 16.17 -7.36
C GLY A 141 -8.97 17.49 -8.13
N GLY A 142 -9.43 17.51 -9.39
CA GLY A 142 -9.39 18.68 -10.27
C GLY A 142 -8.04 18.93 -10.97
N GLN A 143 -7.05 18.06 -10.76
CA GLN A 143 -5.73 18.20 -11.38
C GLN A 143 -5.75 17.83 -12.86
N GLN A 144 -4.87 18.46 -13.65
CA GLN A 144 -4.61 18.12 -15.06
C GLN A 144 -3.75 16.85 -15.24
N THR A 145 -3.27 16.29 -14.13
CA THR A 145 -2.49 15.06 -14.08
C THR A 145 -3.24 13.99 -13.30
N MET A 146 -2.96 12.72 -13.63
CA MET A 146 -3.46 11.54 -12.94
C MET A 146 -2.29 10.70 -12.42
N ALA A 147 -2.50 10.03 -11.28
CA ALA A 147 -1.60 9.02 -10.78
C ALA A 147 -2.01 7.65 -11.33
N VAL A 148 -1.10 6.96 -12.02
CA VAL A 148 -1.38 5.66 -12.66
C VAL A 148 -0.46 4.59 -12.11
N ARG A 149 -0.98 3.37 -11.95
CA ARG A 149 -0.24 2.18 -11.56
C ARG A 149 -0.62 0.97 -12.40
N PHE A 150 0.37 0.19 -12.79
CA PHE A 150 0.17 -1.14 -13.36
C PHE A 150 0.51 -2.20 -12.30
N PRO A 151 -0.46 -2.70 -11.50
CA PRO A 151 -0.19 -3.65 -10.42
C PRO A 151 0.37 -4.97 -10.94
N LYS A 152 1.31 -5.59 -10.20
CA LYS A 152 1.84 -6.92 -10.53
C LYS A 152 0.92 -8.06 -10.10
N HIS A 153 -0.08 -7.77 -9.26
CA HIS A 153 -0.94 -8.81 -8.72
C HIS A 153 -1.86 -9.44 -9.78
N PRO A 154 -1.84 -10.77 -9.98
CA PRO A 154 -2.61 -11.47 -11.01
C PRO A 154 -4.11 -11.18 -10.95
N ILE A 155 -4.69 -11.30 -9.75
CA ILE A 155 -6.13 -11.09 -9.53
C ILE A 155 -6.53 -9.65 -9.85
N ALA A 156 -5.71 -8.66 -9.48
CA ALA A 156 -6.01 -7.26 -9.79
C ALA A 156 -5.98 -7.04 -11.31
N ARG A 157 -4.95 -7.54 -12.01
CA ARG A 157 -4.84 -7.41 -13.47
C ARG A 157 -5.99 -8.09 -14.20
N ALA A 158 -6.34 -9.30 -13.81
CA ALA A 158 -7.43 -10.05 -14.43
C ALA A 158 -8.78 -9.36 -14.21
N LEU A 159 -9.03 -8.86 -13.00
CA LEU A 159 -10.26 -8.13 -12.72
C LEU A 159 -10.35 -6.83 -13.52
N ILE A 160 -9.26 -6.04 -13.62
CA ILE A 160 -9.22 -4.82 -14.44
C ILE A 160 -9.47 -5.16 -15.92
N SER A 161 -8.85 -6.23 -16.42
CA SER A 161 -9.06 -6.75 -17.78
C SER A 161 -10.53 -7.13 -18.04
N LEU A 162 -11.14 -7.94 -17.16
CA LEU A 162 -12.54 -8.37 -17.25
C LEU A 162 -13.55 -7.21 -17.20
N CYS A 163 -13.21 -6.15 -16.46
CA CYS A 163 -14.02 -4.93 -16.42
C CYS A 163 -14.03 -4.23 -17.77
N GLY A 164 -12.90 -4.23 -18.49
CA GLY A 164 -12.72 -3.48 -19.74
C GLY A 164 -12.51 -1.98 -19.51
N PHE A 165 -12.30 -1.54 -18.26
CA PHE A 165 -12.05 -0.16 -17.87
C PHE A 165 -11.06 -0.09 -16.71
N PRO A 166 -10.31 1.02 -16.56
CA PRO A 166 -9.38 1.19 -15.45
C PRO A 166 -10.11 1.39 -14.12
N LEU A 167 -9.47 0.98 -13.02
CA LEU A 167 -10.04 1.05 -11.68
C LEU A 167 -9.37 2.13 -10.82
N ALA A 168 -10.15 3.05 -10.26
CA ALA A 168 -9.66 3.95 -9.23
C ALA A 168 -9.64 3.18 -7.92
N ALA A 169 -8.47 2.97 -7.33
CA ALA A 169 -8.30 2.09 -6.17
C ALA A 169 -7.32 2.67 -5.14
N PRO A 170 -7.77 3.53 -4.21
CA PRO A 170 -6.99 3.81 -3.00
C PRO A 170 -6.96 2.59 -2.07
N SER A 171 -6.17 2.65 -0.99
CA SER A 171 -6.13 1.60 0.04
C SER A 171 -7.54 1.29 0.59
N ALA A 172 -7.83 0.03 0.92
CA ALA A 172 -9.17 -0.43 1.33
C ALA A 172 -9.47 -0.25 2.83
N ASN A 173 -9.19 0.92 3.38
CA ASN A 173 -9.45 1.28 4.78
C ASN A 173 -10.18 2.62 4.92
N SER A 174 -10.84 2.83 6.06
CA SER A 174 -11.30 4.14 6.53
C SER A 174 -10.12 5.12 6.58
N SER A 175 -10.36 6.36 6.17
CA SER A 175 -9.34 7.41 6.10
C SER A 175 -8.68 7.63 7.46
N GLY A 176 -7.34 7.67 7.50
CA GLY A 176 -6.54 7.82 8.72
C GLY A 176 -6.01 6.50 9.30
N LYS A 177 -6.77 5.40 9.15
CA LYS A 177 -6.35 4.08 9.64
C LYS A 177 -5.18 3.47 8.84
N PRO A 178 -4.47 2.48 9.40
CA PRO A 178 -3.46 1.72 8.68
C PRO A 178 -4.00 1.05 7.40
N SER A 179 -3.16 1.01 6.37
CA SER A 179 -3.53 0.36 5.10
C SER A 179 -3.65 -1.16 5.26
N PRO A 180 -4.67 -1.80 4.65
CA PRO A 180 -4.95 -3.21 4.84
C PRO A 180 -4.04 -4.10 3.97
N THR A 181 -3.48 -5.14 4.56
CA THR A 181 -2.61 -6.13 3.91
C THR A 181 -3.19 -7.54 3.88
N LEU A 182 -4.37 -7.73 4.50
CA LEU A 182 -5.17 -8.95 4.54
C LEU A 182 -6.62 -8.61 4.23
N ALA A 183 -7.37 -9.55 3.64
CA ALA A 183 -8.81 -9.41 3.47
C ALA A 183 -9.55 -9.21 4.80
N SER A 184 -9.08 -9.85 5.88
CA SER A 184 -9.62 -9.66 7.23
C SER A 184 -9.47 -8.22 7.75
N HIS A 185 -8.40 -7.51 7.36
CA HIS A 185 -8.25 -6.09 7.71
C HIS A 185 -9.33 -5.24 7.02
N VAL A 186 -9.61 -5.54 5.75
CA VAL A 186 -10.67 -4.88 4.99
C VAL A 186 -12.04 -5.18 5.61
N TYR A 187 -12.31 -6.45 5.91
CA TYR A 187 -13.58 -6.88 6.47
C TYR A 187 -13.87 -6.18 7.80
N ASN A 188 -12.89 -6.12 8.70
CA ASN A 188 -13.06 -5.49 10.01
C ASN A 188 -13.34 -3.97 9.94
N ASP A 189 -12.93 -3.30 8.87
CA ASP A 189 -13.03 -1.84 8.75
C ASP A 189 -14.16 -1.36 7.81
N LEU A 190 -14.42 -2.12 6.74
CA LEU A 190 -15.34 -1.74 5.67
C LEU A 190 -16.56 -2.67 5.53
N SER A 191 -16.70 -3.73 6.34
CA SER A 191 -17.92 -4.55 6.35
C SER A 191 -19.15 -3.68 6.62
N GLY A 192 -20.25 -3.96 5.91
CA GLY A 192 -21.46 -3.15 5.90
C GLY A 192 -21.42 -1.97 4.94
N LYS A 193 -20.23 -1.50 4.50
CA LYS A 193 -20.07 -0.33 3.64
C LYS A 193 -19.82 -0.68 2.17
N ILE A 194 -19.37 -1.90 1.88
CA ILE A 194 -19.05 -2.38 0.54
C ILE A 194 -19.68 -3.77 0.30
N PRO A 195 -20.07 -4.12 -0.93
CA PRO A 195 -20.70 -5.40 -1.23
C PRO A 195 -19.75 -6.59 -1.17
N LEU A 196 -18.48 -6.41 -1.59
CA LEU A 196 -17.60 -7.55 -1.87
C LEU A 196 -16.13 -7.26 -1.54
N ILE A 197 -15.48 -8.29 -0.99
CA ILE A 197 -14.03 -8.40 -0.83
C ILE A 197 -13.56 -9.63 -1.61
N ILE A 198 -12.58 -9.46 -2.48
CA ILE A 198 -11.84 -10.57 -3.08
C ILE A 198 -10.65 -10.90 -2.18
N ASP A 199 -10.65 -12.06 -1.53
CA ASP A 199 -9.54 -12.52 -0.69
C ASP A 199 -8.53 -13.29 -1.55
N GLY A 200 -7.43 -12.61 -1.91
CA GLY A 200 -6.28 -13.20 -2.60
C GLY A 200 -5.12 -13.53 -1.68
N GLY A 201 -5.35 -13.62 -0.36
CA GLY A 201 -4.31 -13.85 0.63
C GLY A 201 -3.57 -12.58 1.06
N ALA A 202 -2.40 -12.76 1.66
CA ALA A 202 -1.61 -11.66 2.22
C ALA A 202 -0.84 -10.89 1.15
N CYS A 203 -0.80 -9.56 1.29
CA CYS A 203 0.07 -8.74 0.45
C CYS A 203 1.55 -9.01 0.73
N ASN A 204 2.36 -9.10 -0.32
CA ASN A 204 3.77 -9.46 -0.22
C ASN A 204 4.65 -8.35 0.35
N LEU A 205 4.36 -7.08 0.02
CA LEU A 205 5.20 -5.93 0.40
C LEU A 205 4.73 -5.25 1.68
N GLY A 206 3.41 -5.09 1.85
CA GLY A 206 2.81 -4.52 3.06
C GLY A 206 2.87 -2.99 3.17
N VAL A 207 3.37 -2.30 2.14
CA VAL A 207 3.51 -0.84 2.06
C VAL A 207 3.00 -0.38 0.70
N GLU A 208 2.53 0.87 0.58
CA GLU A 208 2.03 1.38 -0.69
C GLU A 208 3.13 1.54 -1.76
N SER A 209 2.68 1.74 -3.01
CA SER A 209 3.56 2.03 -4.14
C SER A 209 4.32 3.34 -3.97
N THR A 210 5.55 3.36 -4.48
CA THR A 210 6.31 4.59 -4.68
C THR A 210 5.59 5.45 -5.71
N VAL A 211 5.48 6.76 -5.48
CA VAL A 211 4.90 7.70 -6.44
C VAL A 211 5.98 8.58 -7.06
N LEU A 212 6.19 8.42 -8.36
CA LEU A 212 7.16 9.16 -9.18
C LEU A 212 6.46 10.25 -10.01
N ASP A 213 6.90 11.49 -9.83
CA ASP A 213 6.60 12.61 -10.71
C ASP A 213 7.82 12.94 -11.57
N GLY A 214 7.83 12.40 -12.77
CA GLY A 214 8.76 12.76 -13.84
C GLY A 214 8.28 13.92 -14.71
N ILE A 215 7.08 14.49 -14.50
CA ILE A 215 6.66 15.69 -15.22
C ILE A 215 7.48 16.88 -14.74
N ARG A 216 7.71 16.96 -13.43
CA ARG A 216 8.63 17.92 -12.80
C ARG A 216 10.07 17.75 -13.31
N ILE A 217 10.79 18.86 -13.32
CA ILE A 217 12.24 18.91 -13.57
C ILE A 217 12.88 19.65 -12.37
N PRO A 218 13.78 19.00 -11.60
CA PRO A 218 14.14 17.58 -11.68
C PRO A 218 12.99 16.63 -11.29
N PRO A 219 12.99 15.35 -11.72
CA PRO A 219 12.00 14.36 -11.29
C PRO A 219 11.94 14.21 -9.77
N ALA A 220 10.81 13.80 -9.22
CA ALA A 220 10.62 13.67 -7.79
C ALA A 220 9.88 12.39 -7.37
N ILE A 221 10.30 11.82 -6.24
CA ILE A 221 9.52 10.86 -5.46
C ILE A 221 8.60 11.66 -4.54
N LEU A 222 7.30 11.65 -4.83
CA LEU A 222 6.28 12.34 -4.04
C LEU A 222 5.84 11.52 -2.82
N ARG A 223 5.94 10.19 -2.94
CA ARG A 223 5.67 9.25 -1.83
C ARG A 223 6.67 8.09 -1.91
N PRO A 224 7.49 7.87 -0.88
CA PRO A 224 8.34 6.68 -0.78
C PRO A 224 7.50 5.39 -0.72
N GLY A 225 8.05 4.30 -1.24
CA GLY A 225 7.44 2.97 -1.25
C GLY A 225 8.50 1.92 -1.60
N SER A 226 8.06 0.75 -2.07
CA SER A 226 8.99 -0.38 -2.31
C SER A 226 10.00 -0.17 -3.44
N VAL A 227 9.74 0.74 -4.39
CA VAL A 227 10.74 1.18 -5.37
C VAL A 227 11.51 2.36 -4.78
N THR A 228 12.70 2.08 -4.26
CA THR A 228 13.47 3.06 -3.50
C THR A 228 14.10 4.15 -4.37
N PHE A 229 14.58 5.21 -3.71
CA PHE A 229 15.36 6.26 -4.34
C PHE A 229 16.59 5.72 -5.06
N GLU A 230 17.32 4.79 -4.43
CA GLU A 230 18.52 4.16 -4.95
C GLU A 230 18.23 3.35 -6.22
N LYS A 231 17.07 2.69 -6.26
CA LYS A 231 16.57 1.94 -7.43
C LYS A 231 16.23 2.88 -8.59
N LEU A 232 15.55 3.99 -8.31
CA LEU A 232 15.11 4.93 -9.34
C LEU A 232 16.27 5.75 -9.91
N ARG A 233 17.20 6.24 -9.09
CA ARG A 233 18.28 7.14 -9.55
C ARG A 233 19.25 6.55 -10.58
N VAL A 234 19.29 5.22 -10.71
CA VAL A 234 20.14 4.52 -11.69
C VAL A 234 19.40 4.22 -13.00
N VAL A 235 18.14 4.63 -13.11
CA VAL A 235 17.35 4.48 -14.34
C VAL A 235 17.58 5.71 -15.23
N PRO A 236 17.79 5.54 -16.55
CA PRO A 236 17.96 6.66 -17.47
C PRO A 236 16.84 7.69 -17.35
N GLY A 237 17.21 8.96 -17.22
CA GLY A 237 16.30 10.09 -17.05
C GLY A 237 15.87 10.37 -15.60
N MET A 238 16.35 9.60 -14.63
CA MET A 238 16.04 9.74 -13.20
C MET A 238 17.29 10.03 -12.34
N GLU A 239 18.42 10.38 -12.96
CA GLU A 239 19.72 10.54 -12.30
C GLU A 239 19.70 11.63 -11.22
N ASN A 240 18.95 12.70 -11.48
CA ASN A 240 18.79 13.86 -10.61
C ASN A 240 17.49 13.82 -9.79
N ILE A 241 16.89 12.64 -9.63
CA ILE A 241 15.63 12.50 -8.88
C ILE A 241 15.77 13.05 -7.46
N GLN A 242 14.71 13.71 -6.97
CA GLN A 242 14.62 14.26 -5.62
C GLN A 242 13.55 13.52 -4.80
N VAL A 243 13.59 13.64 -3.48
CA VAL A 243 12.59 13.06 -2.58
C VAL A 243 11.87 14.17 -1.81
N TYR A 244 10.55 14.17 -1.89
CA TYR A 244 9.69 15.10 -1.17
C TYR A 244 9.90 15.00 0.35
N ARG A 245 9.96 16.14 1.06
CA ARG A 245 10.29 16.27 2.50
C ARG A 245 11.70 15.86 2.92
N ARG A 246 12.55 15.38 2.00
CA ARG A 246 13.99 15.15 2.24
C ARG A 246 14.84 16.19 1.52
N ASP A 247 14.59 16.36 0.23
CA ASP A 247 15.41 17.19 -0.65
C ASP A 247 14.71 18.52 -0.99
N PHE A 248 13.36 18.56 -0.92
CA PHE A 248 12.57 19.77 -1.16
C PHE A 248 11.21 19.74 -0.45
N ILE A 249 10.62 20.93 -0.28
CA ILE A 249 9.23 21.13 0.18
C ILE A 249 8.56 22.12 -0.78
N ASP A 250 7.30 21.86 -1.14
CA ASP A 250 6.52 22.69 -2.06
C ASP A 250 5.13 22.95 -1.48
N LYS A 251 4.92 24.15 -0.94
CA LYS A 251 3.66 24.53 -0.27
C LYS A 251 2.46 24.49 -1.23
N LYS A 252 2.65 24.74 -2.53
CA LYS A 252 1.55 24.68 -3.50
C LYS A 252 1.10 23.24 -3.70
N LEU A 253 2.06 22.31 -3.77
CA LEU A 253 1.80 20.87 -3.85
C LEU A 253 1.09 20.33 -2.61
N GLU A 254 1.35 20.87 -1.42
CA GLU A 254 0.63 20.48 -0.19
C GLU A 254 -0.82 20.96 -0.17
N GLN A 255 -1.09 22.16 -0.70
CA GLN A 255 -2.44 22.71 -0.77
C GLN A 255 -3.31 21.95 -1.78
N VAL A 256 -2.72 21.59 -2.93
CA VAL A 256 -3.39 20.90 -4.04
C VAL A 256 -2.58 19.67 -4.44
N PRO A 257 -2.72 18.54 -3.72
CA PRO A 257 -1.91 17.35 -3.94
C PRO A 257 -2.21 16.71 -5.30
N THR A 258 -1.17 16.20 -5.97
CA THR A 258 -1.28 15.44 -7.24
C THR A 258 -1.40 13.93 -7.01
N THR A 259 -1.14 13.47 -5.78
CA THR A 259 -1.22 12.06 -5.38
C THR A 259 -1.75 11.93 -3.95
N PRO A 260 -2.42 10.81 -3.61
CA PRO A 260 -2.60 10.43 -2.22
C PRO A 260 -1.26 10.34 -1.49
N GLY A 261 -1.24 10.60 -0.18
CA GLY A 261 -0.02 10.53 0.64
C GLY A 261 0.47 11.87 1.19
N MET A 262 0.06 13.00 0.61
CA MET A 262 0.78 14.28 0.79
C MET A 262 0.15 15.25 1.79
N LYS A 263 -1.17 15.47 1.70
CA LYS A 263 -1.88 16.53 2.45
C LYS A 263 -2.35 16.11 3.85
N TYR A 264 -2.77 14.87 4.01
CA TYR A 264 -3.34 14.35 5.27
C TYR A 264 -2.35 13.40 5.93
N ARG A 265 -2.41 13.26 7.27
CA ARG A 265 -1.67 12.20 7.96
C ARG A 265 -2.14 10.84 7.43
N HIS A 266 -1.21 10.11 6.83
CA HIS A 266 -1.39 8.72 6.44
C HIS A 266 -0.75 7.89 7.55
N TYR A 267 -1.48 6.92 8.11
CA TYR A 267 -1.09 6.13 9.28
C TYR A 267 -1.13 6.93 10.59
N SER A 268 -2.34 7.09 11.14
CA SER A 268 -2.56 7.57 12.49
C SER A 268 -3.41 6.53 13.22
N PRO A 269 -2.80 5.48 13.81
CA PRO A 269 -3.54 4.58 14.68
C PRO A 269 -4.09 5.36 15.88
N ASP A 270 -5.10 4.82 16.54
CA ASP A 270 -5.66 5.41 17.77
C ASP A 270 -4.66 5.28 18.94
N ALA A 271 -3.71 4.35 18.83
CA ALA A 271 -2.61 4.19 19.77
C ALA A 271 -1.48 5.21 19.53
N GLU A 272 -0.80 5.63 20.60
CA GLU A 272 0.42 6.44 20.50
C GLU A 272 1.55 5.63 19.83
N VAL A 273 2.18 6.22 18.80
CA VAL A 273 3.31 5.61 18.09
C VAL A 273 4.57 6.39 18.42
N ILE A 274 5.56 5.71 19.00
CA ILE A 274 6.89 6.26 19.26
C ILE A 274 7.88 5.55 18.32
N LEU A 275 8.38 6.30 17.33
CA LEU A 275 9.53 5.87 16.54
C LEU A 275 10.81 6.08 17.35
N ILE A 276 11.58 5.01 17.55
CA ILE A 276 12.89 5.05 18.18
C ILE A 276 13.94 4.81 17.10
N GLU A 277 14.52 5.88 16.56
CA GLU A 277 15.58 5.76 15.56
C GLU A 277 16.83 5.13 16.20
N SER A 278 17.29 4.00 15.66
CA SER A 278 18.45 3.31 16.21
C SER A 278 19.74 4.06 15.87
N ASP A 279 20.22 4.91 16.77
CA ASP A 279 21.65 5.19 16.83
C ASP A 279 22.27 4.19 17.81
N VAL A 280 23.02 3.25 17.26
CA VAL A 280 23.70 2.19 18.02
C VAL A 280 24.70 2.78 19.04
N ASN A 281 25.08 4.06 18.85
CA ASN A 281 26.01 4.80 19.68
C ASN A 281 25.35 5.94 20.47
N SER A 282 24.02 6.04 20.50
CA SER A 282 23.36 7.11 21.26
C SER A 282 23.59 6.96 22.77
N THR A 283 24.16 8.00 23.36
CA THR A 283 24.32 8.19 24.81
C THR A 283 23.10 8.83 25.47
N ASP A 284 22.04 9.06 24.70
CA ASP A 284 20.80 9.64 25.20
C ASP A 284 20.10 8.64 26.15
N LYS A 285 19.96 9.05 27.42
CA LYS A 285 19.36 8.25 28.48
C LYS A 285 17.90 7.91 28.17
N THR A 286 17.17 8.79 27.48
CA THR A 286 15.78 8.55 27.08
C THR A 286 15.70 7.50 25.98
N TYR A 287 16.68 7.45 25.06
CA TYR A 287 16.78 6.39 24.06
C TYR A 287 17.08 5.03 24.69
N GLN A 288 18.03 4.96 25.63
CA GLN A 288 18.38 3.71 26.29
C GLN A 288 17.22 3.14 27.11
N GLU A 289 16.45 3.99 27.79
CA GLU A 289 15.30 3.56 28.56
C GLU A 289 14.16 3.06 27.66
N LYS A 290 13.87 3.77 26.56
CA LYS A 290 12.86 3.31 25.58
C LYS A 290 13.28 2.00 24.90
N ARG A 291 14.57 1.83 24.59
CA ARG A 291 15.14 0.58 24.05
C ARG A 291 15.08 -0.58 25.04
N ARG A 292 15.27 -0.32 26.34
CA ARG A 292 15.07 -1.31 27.42
C ARG A 292 13.62 -1.81 27.44
N ILE A 293 12.66 -0.89 27.44
CA ILE A 293 11.22 -1.23 27.43
C ILE A 293 10.85 -2.06 26.18
N TYR A 294 11.35 -1.67 25.00
CA TYR A 294 11.13 -2.44 23.77
C TYR A 294 11.67 -3.87 23.85
N ASN A 295 12.88 -4.05 24.40
CA ASN A 295 13.47 -5.38 24.57
C ASN A 295 12.70 -6.24 25.59
N GLU A 296 12.17 -5.63 26.66
CA GLU A 296 11.32 -6.31 27.65
C GLU A 296 10.00 -6.78 27.02
N LEU A 297 9.40 -5.97 26.15
CA LEU A 297 8.21 -6.34 25.37
C LEU A 297 8.48 -7.54 24.44
N LEU A 298 9.59 -7.54 23.71
CA LEU A 298 10.00 -8.66 22.85
C LEU A 298 10.23 -9.96 23.62
N GLN A 299 10.86 -9.89 24.80
CA GLN A 299 11.10 -11.06 25.65
C GLN A 299 9.78 -11.63 26.22
N SER A 300 8.83 -10.77 26.57
CA SER A 300 7.51 -11.21 27.04
C SER A 300 6.73 -11.97 25.96
N GLN A 301 6.84 -11.56 24.69
CA GLN A 301 6.18 -12.23 23.57
C GLN A 301 6.76 -13.62 23.30
N ASN A 302 8.09 -13.76 23.36
CA ASN A 302 8.74 -15.06 23.16
C ASN A 302 8.39 -16.07 24.27
N ASN A 303 8.23 -15.62 25.52
CA ASN A 303 7.79 -16.48 26.63
C ASN A 303 6.30 -16.85 26.55
N THR A 304 5.48 -16.11 25.80
CA THR A 304 4.06 -16.46 25.62
C THR A 304 3.87 -17.57 24.58
N ILE A 305 4.84 -17.76 23.69
CA ILE A 305 4.81 -18.79 22.64
C ILE A 305 5.39 -20.13 23.15
N SER A 306 6.16 -20.12 24.25
CA SER A 306 6.77 -21.33 24.82
C SER A 306 5.93 -22.05 25.89
N ASP A 307 4.92 -21.40 26.46
CA ASP A 307 4.25 -21.89 27.68
C ASP A 307 2.82 -22.46 27.45
N ASP A 308 2.57 -23.06 26.29
CA ASP A 308 1.38 -23.91 26.06
C ASP A 308 1.51 -25.33 26.67
N THR A 309 2.50 -25.56 27.56
CA THR A 309 2.55 -26.78 28.36
C THR A 309 2.90 -26.53 29.83
N LYS A 310 1.87 -26.65 30.67
CA LYS A 310 1.82 -26.90 32.12
C LYS A 310 1.46 -25.70 33.00
N ALA A 311 0.18 -25.67 33.35
CA ALA A 311 -0.41 -24.91 34.44
C ALA A 311 0.29 -25.18 35.78
N ASN A 312 0.51 -24.13 36.57
CA ASN A 312 0.73 -24.21 38.01
C ASN A 312 0.18 -22.94 38.68
N ASP A 313 -0.67 -23.13 39.70
CA ASP A 313 -1.50 -22.13 40.40
C ASP A 313 -0.76 -20.94 41.02
N LYS A 314 0.57 -20.93 41.07
CA LYS A 314 1.37 -19.77 41.50
C LYS A 314 1.40 -18.64 40.46
N ASN A 315 1.11 -18.95 39.19
CA ASN A 315 1.04 -17.95 38.13
C ASN A 315 -0.26 -17.15 38.15
N GLU A 316 -1.38 -17.65 38.66
CA GLU A 316 -2.63 -16.89 38.70
C GLU A 316 -2.58 -15.67 39.64
N GLN A 317 -1.85 -15.75 40.76
CA GLN A 317 -1.70 -14.64 41.69
C GLN A 317 -0.76 -13.55 41.14
N LYS A 318 0.33 -13.95 40.46
CA LYS A 318 1.22 -13.02 39.74
C LYS A 318 0.58 -12.46 38.46
N LEU A 319 -0.26 -13.24 37.75
CA LEU A 319 -1.08 -12.74 36.64
C LEU A 319 -2.12 -11.73 37.13
N LYS A 320 -2.72 -11.94 38.31
CA LYS A 320 -3.65 -10.97 38.91
C LYS A 320 -2.95 -9.70 39.38
N GLU A 321 -1.73 -9.78 39.91
CA GLU A 321 -0.94 -8.59 40.28
C GLU A 321 -0.35 -7.86 39.07
N GLY A 322 0.15 -8.59 38.06
CA GLY A 322 0.56 -8.04 36.78
C GLY A 322 -0.60 -7.36 36.05
N ASN A 323 -1.75 -8.04 35.92
CA ASN A 323 -2.96 -7.46 35.31
C ASN A 323 -3.53 -6.27 36.12
N LYS A 324 -3.26 -6.19 37.43
CA LYS A 324 -3.67 -5.05 38.25
C LYS A 324 -2.79 -3.82 38.01
N VAL A 325 -1.48 -4.02 37.80
CA VAL A 325 -0.56 -2.95 37.36
C VAL A 325 -0.84 -2.54 35.89
N PHE A 326 -1.24 -3.49 35.04
CA PHE A 326 -1.60 -3.21 33.64
C PHE A 326 -2.98 -2.55 33.46
N LYS A 327 -3.93 -2.73 34.38
CA LYS A 327 -5.21 -1.97 34.36
C LYS A 327 -5.03 -0.48 34.65
N GLU A 328 -3.92 -0.09 35.28
CA GLU A 328 -3.65 1.29 35.65
C GLU A 328 -2.83 2.06 34.61
N ASN A 329 -2.23 1.43 33.58
CA ASN A 329 -1.48 2.16 32.56
C ASN A 329 -1.56 1.57 31.11
N ILE A 330 -2.35 2.28 30.30
CA ILE A 330 -2.07 2.79 28.94
C ILE A 330 -2.57 2.05 27.68
N LEU A 331 -2.83 0.74 27.58
CA LEU A 331 -3.40 0.20 26.32
C LEU A 331 -4.45 -0.92 26.48
N SER A 332 -5.55 -0.81 25.73
CA SER A 332 -6.58 -1.84 25.59
C SER A 332 -6.08 -3.01 24.71
N GLU A 333 -6.68 -4.20 24.84
CA GLU A 333 -6.35 -5.37 24.01
C GLU A 333 -6.42 -5.08 22.49
N GLU A 334 -7.29 -4.15 22.11
CA GLU A 334 -7.46 -3.72 20.72
C GLU A 334 -6.27 -2.88 20.25
N GLN A 335 -5.77 -1.99 21.11
CA GLN A 335 -4.56 -1.20 20.86
C GLN A 335 -3.30 -2.08 20.79
N TYR A 336 -3.23 -3.15 21.59
CA TYR A 336 -2.12 -4.12 21.51
C TYR A 336 -2.10 -4.88 20.18
N LYS A 337 -3.26 -5.32 19.68
CA LYS A 337 -3.38 -5.98 18.36
C LYS A 337 -3.00 -5.06 17.20
N GLU A 338 -3.21 -3.76 17.34
CA GLU A 338 -2.88 -2.77 16.31
C GLU A 338 -1.37 -2.49 16.26
N ILE A 339 -0.72 -2.35 17.41
CA ILE A 339 0.74 -2.16 17.52
C ILE A 339 1.51 -3.38 16.98
N SER A 340 1.05 -4.60 17.28
CA SER A 340 1.67 -5.83 16.76
C SER A 340 1.66 -5.90 15.23
N LYS A 341 0.59 -5.42 14.58
CA LYS A 341 0.51 -5.36 13.11
C LYS A 341 1.50 -4.35 12.51
N LEU A 342 1.69 -3.20 13.17
CA LEU A 342 2.65 -2.17 12.75
C LEU A 342 4.09 -2.67 12.89
N ALA A 343 4.40 -3.41 13.95
CA ALA A 343 5.70 -4.06 14.15
C ALA A 343 6.01 -5.06 13.03
N THR A 344 5.04 -5.86 12.58
CA THR A 344 5.24 -6.80 11.46
C THR A 344 5.53 -6.09 10.12
N VAL A 345 4.92 -4.91 9.88
CA VAL A 345 5.20 -4.10 8.69
C VAL A 345 6.61 -3.52 8.75
N ALA A 346 7.02 -3.00 9.92
CA ALA A 346 8.36 -2.49 10.16
C ALA A 346 9.42 -3.60 10.00
N GLU A 347 9.18 -4.81 10.52
CA GLU A 347 10.07 -5.98 10.35
C GLU A 347 10.23 -6.38 8.87
N LYS A 348 9.15 -6.39 8.09
CA LYS A 348 9.22 -6.67 6.65
C LYS A 348 10.01 -5.60 5.89
N GLN A 349 9.79 -4.33 6.21
CA GLN A 349 10.58 -3.23 5.65
C GLN A 349 12.07 -3.36 6.02
N ASN A 350 12.37 -3.66 7.29
CA ASN A 350 13.73 -3.87 7.79
C ASN A 350 14.42 -5.03 7.07
N LYS A 351 13.73 -6.15 6.86
CA LYS A 351 14.30 -7.31 6.14
C LYS A 351 14.62 -7.01 4.67
N ILE A 352 13.80 -6.19 4.01
CA ILE A 352 14.08 -5.72 2.64
C ILE A 352 15.32 -4.81 2.64
N ILE A 353 15.43 -3.89 3.61
CA ILE A 353 16.56 -2.98 3.75
C ILE A 353 17.86 -3.75 4.06
N GLU A 354 17.82 -4.74 4.95
CA GLU A 354 18.97 -5.60 5.30
C GLU A 354 19.49 -6.38 4.08
N GLN A 355 18.60 -6.97 3.28
CA GLN A 355 18.96 -7.66 2.04
C GLN A 355 19.59 -6.72 1.00
N GLU A 356 19.16 -5.45 0.97
CA GLU A 356 19.71 -4.42 0.11
C GLU A 356 21.10 -3.97 0.59
N ILE A 357 21.29 -3.81 1.91
CA ILE A 357 22.59 -3.52 2.54
C ILE A 357 23.59 -4.66 2.28
N GLU A 358 23.16 -5.92 2.36
CA GLU A 358 24.03 -7.07 2.10
C GLU A 358 24.47 -7.14 0.63
N LYS A 359 23.60 -6.77 -0.31
CA LYS A 359 23.95 -6.64 -1.74
C LYS A 359 24.93 -5.50 -2.00
N ILE A 360 24.77 -4.36 -1.31
CA ILE A 360 25.70 -3.22 -1.39
C ILE A 360 27.07 -3.59 -0.80
N LYS A 361 27.10 -4.33 0.33
CA LYS A 361 28.35 -4.84 0.93
C LYS A 361 29.10 -5.80 0.00
N LYS A 362 28.39 -6.56 -0.84
CA LYS A 362 28.98 -7.49 -1.83
C LYS A 362 29.52 -6.78 -3.09
N SER A 363 29.25 -5.49 -3.32
CA SER A 363 29.65 -4.78 -4.55
C SER A 363 30.97 -4.00 -4.48
N ASN A 364 31.82 -4.21 -3.47
CA ASN A 364 33.20 -3.66 -3.35
C ASN A 364 33.37 -2.16 -3.65
N ASP A 365 32.42 -1.31 -3.25
CA ASP A 365 32.50 0.14 -3.44
C ASP A 365 32.62 0.82 -2.07
N GLU A 366 33.85 0.96 -1.57
CA GLU A 366 34.15 1.46 -0.21
C GLU A 366 33.76 2.93 0.02
N SER A 367 33.44 3.67 -1.04
CA SER A 367 33.06 5.09 -1.01
C SER A 367 31.67 5.37 -0.41
N LYS A 368 30.87 4.34 -0.08
CA LYS A 368 29.48 4.47 0.42
C LYS A 368 29.28 4.17 1.90
N LYS A 369 30.34 3.90 2.67
CA LYS A 369 30.25 3.47 4.09
C LYS A 369 29.65 4.50 5.07
N ASN A 370 29.46 5.77 4.68
CA ASN A 370 29.03 6.85 5.57
C ASN A 370 27.71 7.56 5.20
N LYS A 371 26.68 6.84 4.72
CA LYS A 371 25.34 7.43 4.59
C LYS A 371 24.44 6.98 5.75
N LYS A 372 23.99 7.97 6.53
CA LYS A 372 22.90 7.82 7.51
C LYS A 372 21.63 7.38 6.76
N ILE A 373 21.11 6.21 7.12
CA ILE A 373 19.87 5.66 6.59
C ILE A 373 18.84 5.82 7.71
N GLY A 374 17.84 6.66 7.50
CA GLY A 374 16.69 6.78 8.38
C GLY A 374 15.83 5.53 8.27
N ILE A 375 15.44 4.98 9.42
CA ILE A 375 14.57 3.82 9.57
C ILE A 375 13.38 4.26 10.43
N LEU A 376 12.19 3.85 10.01
CA LEU A 376 10.86 4.19 10.53
C LEU A 376 10.56 3.67 11.93
#